data_AF-A0A3D1CVC7-F1
#
_entry.id   AF-A0A3D1CVC7-F1
#
_cell.length_a   1.000
_cell.length_b   1.000
_cell.length_c   1.000
_cell.angle_alpha   90.00
_cell.angle_beta   90.00
_cell.angle_gamma   90.00
#
_symmetry.space_group_name_H-M   'P 1'
#
loop_
_entity.id
_entity.type
_entity.pdbx_description
1 polymer ?
#
loop_
_entity_poly.entity_id
_entity_poly.type
_entity_poly.pdbx_seq_one_letter_code
_entity_poly.pdbx_strand_id
1 'polypeptide(L)'
;TARDSKKQYRDWLNAKENAGKFTWTIALWGVEAKAAEVGLSLEAYWQQIIKACFLDEADPVAHWRKISVEQEHIRQALNQMKIQWVHAVGADLDLKVKIGSERSWNGGSGRNIPSFEI
;
A
#
# COMPACT_ATOMS: atom_id res chain seq x y z
N THR A 1 -21.56 -2.39 22.87
CA THR A 1 -20.60 -1.37 23.38
C THR A 1 -20.46 -0.25 22.35
N ALA A 2 -19.89 0.92 22.67
CA ALA A 2 -19.70 2.01 21.69
C ALA A 2 -18.92 1.60 20.41
N ARG A 3 -18.27 0.44 20.41
CA ARG A 3 -17.58 -0.18 19.26
C ARG A 3 -18.55 -0.76 18.20
N ASP A 4 -19.79 -1.09 18.59
CA ASP A 4 -20.81 -1.67 17.71
C ASP A 4 -21.63 -0.63 16.94
N SER A 5 -21.80 0.58 17.46
CA SER A 5 -22.70 1.60 16.87
C SER A 5 -22.27 2.08 15.48
N LYS A 6 -21.02 1.82 15.08
CA LYS A 6 -20.48 2.15 13.74
C LYS A 6 -20.25 0.92 12.85
N LYS A 7 -20.63 -0.29 13.28
CA LYS A 7 -20.40 -1.51 12.47
C LYS A 7 -21.15 -1.43 11.14
N GLN A 8 -22.45 -1.16 11.18
CA GLN A 8 -23.29 -1.10 9.99
C GLN A 8 -22.79 -0.06 8.96
N TYR A 9 -22.37 1.11 9.44
CA TYR A 9 -21.77 2.14 8.59
C TYR A 9 -20.49 1.66 7.89
N ARG A 10 -19.58 0.97 8.62
CA ARG A 10 -18.36 0.41 8.04
C ARG A 10 -18.66 -0.69 7.03
N ASP A 11 -19.61 -1.57 7.33
CA ASP A 11 -20.03 -2.63 6.41
C ASP A 11 -20.57 -2.03 5.09
N TRP A 12 -21.34 -0.94 5.18
CA TRP A 12 -21.81 -0.22 4.00
C TRP A 12 -20.69 0.49 3.22
N LEU A 13 -19.71 1.08 3.90
CA LEU A 13 -18.53 1.65 3.22
C LEU A 13 -17.75 0.57 2.49
N ASN A 14 -17.48 -0.56 3.15
CA ASN A 14 -16.79 -1.69 2.54
C ASN A 14 -17.57 -2.25 1.34
N ALA A 15 -18.89 -2.38 1.45
CA ALA A 15 -19.72 -2.83 0.33
C ALA A 15 -19.67 -1.86 -0.85
N LYS A 16 -19.70 -0.54 -0.60
CA LYS A 16 -19.55 0.48 -1.65
C LYS A 16 -18.16 0.46 -2.29
N GLU A 17 -17.11 0.32 -1.48
CA GLU A 17 -15.74 0.25 -1.95
C GLU A 17 -15.50 -1.01 -2.78
N ASN A 18 -15.93 -2.17 -2.30
CA ASN A 18 -15.82 -3.44 -3.03
C ASN A 18 -16.63 -3.44 -4.34
N ALA A 19 -17.73 -2.66 -4.39
CA ALA A 19 -18.50 -2.43 -5.61
C ALA A 19 -17.90 -1.35 -6.53
N GLY A 20 -16.74 -0.77 -6.20
CA GLY A 20 -16.08 0.27 -7.00
C GLY A 20 -16.80 1.62 -7.03
N LYS A 21 -17.75 1.86 -6.11
CA LYS A 21 -18.55 3.10 -6.07
C LYS A 21 -17.93 4.20 -5.22
N PHE A 22 -16.86 3.88 -4.52
CA PHE A 22 -16.13 4.78 -3.64
C PHE A 22 -14.70 4.25 -3.52
N THR A 23 -13.75 5.16 -3.32
CA THR A 23 -12.38 4.82 -2.94
C THR A 23 -11.82 5.92 -2.05
N TRP A 24 -10.65 5.67 -1.50
CA TRP A 24 -9.91 6.57 -0.64
C TRP A 24 -8.44 6.56 -1.03
N THR A 25 -7.73 7.62 -0.65
CA THR A 25 -6.27 7.69 -0.76
C THR A 25 -5.71 8.22 0.56
N ILE A 26 -4.73 7.53 1.12
CA ILE A 26 -3.94 7.97 2.26
C ILE A 26 -2.57 8.43 1.75
N ALA A 27 -2.12 9.56 2.28
CA ALA A 27 -0.82 10.16 1.94
C ALA A 27 -0.11 10.65 3.21
N LEU A 28 1.20 10.89 3.07
CA LEU A 28 2.00 11.49 4.14
C LEU A 28 1.99 13.01 4.06
N TRP A 29 1.91 13.62 5.24
CA TRP A 29 2.14 15.06 5.43
C TRP A 29 3.31 15.24 6.41
N GLY A 30 4.31 16.02 6.01
CA GLY A 30 5.49 16.32 6.80
C GLY A 30 5.22 17.34 7.89
N VAL A 31 5.56 16.98 9.13
CA VAL A 31 5.50 17.84 10.32
C VAL A 31 6.74 17.60 11.18
N GLU A 32 7.10 18.57 12.01
CA GLU A 32 8.31 18.57 12.83
C GLU A 32 8.37 17.34 13.75
N ALA A 33 7.25 16.98 14.36
CA ALA A 33 7.18 15.80 15.24
C ALA A 33 7.53 14.49 14.51
N LYS A 34 7.09 14.33 13.26
CA LYS A 34 7.42 13.15 12.45
C LYS A 34 8.88 13.15 12.01
N ALA A 35 9.42 14.33 11.65
CA ALA A 35 10.81 14.47 11.27
C ALA A 35 11.75 14.15 12.45
N ALA A 36 11.42 14.65 13.65
CA ALA A 36 12.15 14.40 14.88
C ALA A 36 12.20 12.90 15.24
N GLU A 37 11.09 12.18 15.09
CA GLU A 37 11.01 10.73 15.38
C GLU A 37 12.01 9.91 14.56
N VAL A 38 12.28 10.31 13.32
CA VAL A 38 13.22 9.63 12.42
C VAL A 38 14.59 10.31 12.36
N GLY A 39 14.85 11.29 13.23
CA GLY A 39 16.13 11.98 13.32
C GLY A 39 16.48 12.87 12.12
N LEU A 40 15.48 13.38 11.40
CA LEU A 40 15.66 14.25 10.23
C LEU A 40 15.26 15.70 10.54
N SER A 41 15.85 16.65 9.80
CA SER A 41 15.27 17.99 9.70
C SER A 41 13.92 17.93 8.98
N LEU A 42 13.03 18.90 9.20
CA LEU A 42 11.75 18.96 8.50
C LEU A 42 11.93 18.98 6.98
N GLU A 43 12.93 19.73 6.49
CA GLU A 43 13.28 19.80 5.08
C GLU A 43 13.71 18.42 4.55
N ALA A 44 14.63 17.74 5.23
CA ALA A 44 15.09 16.41 4.82
C ALA A 44 13.96 15.38 4.83
N TYR A 45 13.03 15.47 5.80
CA TYR A 45 11.84 14.61 5.85
C TYR A 45 10.91 14.86 4.65
N TRP A 46 10.66 16.13 4.31
CA TRP A 46 9.90 16.46 3.10
C TRP A 46 10.57 15.98 1.82
N GLN A 47 11.90 16.03 1.73
CA GLN A 47 12.62 15.47 0.58
C GLN A 47 12.42 13.96 0.44
N GLN A 48 12.27 13.21 1.54
CA GLN A 48 11.89 11.79 1.45
C GLN A 48 10.47 11.61 0.89
N ILE A 49 9.51 12.42 1.34
CA ILE A 49 8.12 12.37 0.80
C ILE A 49 8.11 12.72 -0.69
N ILE A 50 8.81 13.79 -1.09
CA ILE A 50 8.90 14.25 -2.48
C ILE A 50 9.42 13.13 -3.37
N LYS A 51 10.57 12.54 -3.01
CA LYS A 51 11.19 11.45 -3.79
C LYS A 51 10.33 10.20 -3.83
N ALA A 52 9.79 9.77 -2.68
CA ALA A 52 8.97 8.56 -2.62
C ALA A 52 7.66 8.71 -3.42
N CYS A 53 7.13 9.93 -3.51
CA CYS A 53 5.94 10.25 -4.29
C CYS A 53 6.25 10.67 -5.75
N PHE A 54 7.52 10.71 -6.15
CA PHE A 54 8.02 11.20 -7.45
C PHE A 54 7.67 12.65 -7.77
N LEU A 55 7.44 13.49 -6.76
CA LEU A 55 7.02 14.88 -6.94
C LEU A 55 8.11 15.78 -7.52
N ASP A 56 9.35 15.31 -7.57
CA ASP A 56 10.50 15.92 -8.22
C ASP A 56 10.65 15.56 -9.71
N GLU A 57 9.80 14.67 -10.24
CA GLU A 57 9.79 14.35 -11.65
C GLU A 57 8.98 15.34 -12.50
N ALA A 58 9.30 15.44 -13.79
CA ALA A 58 8.61 16.32 -14.72
C ALA A 58 7.13 15.93 -14.95
N ASP A 59 6.83 14.61 -14.92
CA ASP A 59 5.47 14.07 -15.02
C ASP A 59 5.27 12.92 -14.01
N PRO A 60 5.00 13.24 -12.73
CA PRO A 60 4.79 12.23 -11.69
C PRO A 60 3.61 11.30 -12.01
N VAL A 61 2.60 11.80 -12.72
CA VAL A 61 1.41 11.02 -13.08
C VAL A 61 1.79 9.94 -14.09
N ALA A 62 2.59 10.28 -15.10
CA ALA A 62 3.11 9.30 -16.05
C ALA A 62 4.01 8.27 -15.35
N HIS A 63 4.81 8.67 -14.36
CA HIS A 63 5.62 7.72 -13.59
C HIS A 63 4.75 6.74 -12.81
N TRP A 64 3.77 7.22 -12.04
CA TRP A 64 2.86 6.36 -11.30
C TRP A 64 2.07 5.41 -12.19
N ARG A 65 1.67 5.83 -13.40
CA ARG A 65 1.04 4.93 -14.39
C ARG A 65 1.95 3.78 -14.80
N LYS A 66 3.26 4.01 -14.95
CA LYS A 66 4.24 2.94 -15.24
C LYS A 66 4.34 1.96 -14.07
N ILE A 67 4.47 2.46 -12.85
CA ILE A 67 4.48 1.63 -11.64
C ILE A 67 3.21 0.78 -11.54
N SER A 68 2.03 1.37 -11.81
CA SER A 68 0.77 0.61 -11.79
C SER A 68 0.76 -0.54 -12.79
N VAL A 69 1.34 -0.37 -13.98
CA VAL A 69 1.46 -1.44 -14.98
C VAL A 69 2.40 -2.55 -14.50
N GLU A 70 3.53 -2.20 -13.90
CA GLU A 70 4.48 -3.17 -13.35
C GLU A 70 3.89 -3.97 -12.18
N GLN A 71 3.23 -3.27 -11.25
CA GLN A 71 2.53 -3.88 -10.13
C GLN A 71 1.40 -4.81 -10.60
N GLU A 72 0.64 -4.41 -11.62
CA GLU A 72 -0.41 -5.24 -12.19
C GLU A 72 0.16 -6.53 -12.79
N HIS A 73 1.28 -6.46 -13.49
CA HIS A 73 1.94 -7.65 -14.04
C HIS A 73 2.37 -8.63 -12.93
N ILE A 74 3.02 -8.13 -11.87
CA ILE A 74 3.43 -8.96 -10.72
C ILE A 74 2.20 -9.57 -10.04
N ARG A 75 1.17 -8.76 -9.78
CA ARG A 75 -0.08 -9.18 -9.14
C ARG A 75 -0.77 -10.29 -9.95
N GLN A 76 -0.84 -10.16 -11.27
CA GLN A 76 -1.41 -11.19 -12.14
C GLN A 76 -0.59 -12.48 -12.09
N ALA A 77 0.74 -12.39 -12.21
CA ALA A 77 1.61 -13.56 -12.15
C ALA A 77 1.46 -14.31 -10.82
N LEU A 78 1.52 -13.60 -9.69
CA LEU A 78 1.32 -14.17 -8.36
C LEU A 78 -0.07 -14.78 -8.23
N ASN A 79 -1.12 -14.14 -8.75
CA ASN A 79 -2.49 -14.66 -8.67
C ASN A 79 -2.75 -15.92 -9.51
N GLN A 80 -1.98 -16.16 -10.56
CA GLN A 80 -2.06 -17.39 -11.36
C GLN A 80 -1.37 -18.59 -10.68
N MET A 81 -0.41 -18.35 -9.79
CA MET A 81 0.33 -19.41 -9.11
C MET A 81 -0.49 -20.10 -8.01
N LYS A 82 -0.40 -21.43 -7.89
CA LYS A 82 -1.03 -22.20 -6.81
C LYS A 82 -0.16 -22.26 -5.55
N ILE A 83 0.27 -21.10 -5.06
CA ILE A 83 1.14 -20.99 -3.88
C ILE A 83 0.36 -21.44 -2.65
N GLN A 84 0.91 -22.39 -1.89
CA GLN A 84 0.36 -22.83 -0.59
C GLN A 84 1.13 -22.26 0.60
N TRP A 85 2.41 -21.95 0.40
CA TRP A 85 3.30 -21.46 1.42
C TRP A 85 4.20 -20.38 0.86
N VAL A 86 4.40 -19.32 1.64
CA VAL A 86 5.47 -18.35 1.43
C VAL A 86 6.54 -18.65 2.48
N HIS A 87 7.77 -18.90 2.04
CA HIS A 87 8.90 -19.16 2.92
C HIS A 87 9.90 -18.01 2.77
N ALA A 88 9.97 -17.16 3.79
CA ALA A 88 10.90 -16.05 3.85
C ALA A 88 12.12 -16.46 4.69
N VAL A 89 13.31 -16.31 4.11
CA VAL A 89 14.59 -16.64 4.75
C VAL A 89 15.52 -15.43 4.67
N GLY A 90 16.19 -15.12 5.79
CA GLY A 90 17.17 -14.05 5.92
C GLY A 90 18.19 -14.39 7.01
N ALA A 91 19.13 -13.48 7.29
CA ALA A 91 20.20 -13.73 8.28
C ALA A 91 19.65 -14.17 9.66
N ASP A 92 18.55 -13.54 10.09
CA ASP A 92 17.88 -13.80 11.37
C ASP A 92 16.39 -14.18 11.18
N LEU A 93 16.01 -14.66 9.99
CA LEU A 93 14.62 -14.99 9.66
C LEU A 93 14.55 -16.36 8.99
N ASP A 94 13.71 -17.25 9.53
CA ASP A 94 13.23 -18.45 8.84
C ASP A 94 11.73 -18.59 9.16
N LEU A 95 10.89 -18.05 8.29
CA LEU A 95 9.45 -17.97 8.50
C LEU A 95 8.70 -18.59 7.33
N LYS A 96 7.89 -19.60 7.63
CA LYS A 96 7.02 -20.27 6.67
C LYS A 96 5.56 -20.00 6.98
N VAL A 97 4.89 -19.25 6.10
CA VAL A 97 3.49 -18.84 6.24
C VAL A 97 2.61 -19.62 5.28
N LYS A 98 1.59 -20.32 5.79
CA LYS A 98 0.59 -20.97 4.95
C LYS A 98 -0.39 -19.92 4.46
N ILE A 99 -0.66 -19.91 3.16
CA ILE A 99 -1.68 -19.04 2.57
C ILE A 99 -2.87 -19.87 2.09
N GLY A 100 -4.06 -19.27 2.13
CA GLY A 100 -5.31 -19.94 1.76
C GLY A 100 -5.38 -20.27 0.27
N SER A 101 -6.17 -21.30 -0.07
CA SER A 101 -6.41 -21.70 -1.47
C SER A 101 -7.17 -20.63 -2.27
N GLU A 102 -8.00 -19.83 -1.61
CA GLU A 102 -8.81 -18.75 -2.20
C GLU A 102 -8.22 -17.36 -1.90
N ARG A 103 -6.89 -17.25 -1.98
CA ARG A 103 -6.16 -16.00 -1.77
C ARG A 103 -6.20 -15.06 -2.98
N SER A 104 -6.03 -13.77 -2.74
CA SER A 104 -5.72 -12.77 -3.78
C SER A 104 -4.55 -11.91 -3.30
N TRP A 105 -3.51 -11.80 -4.12
CA TRP A 105 -2.48 -10.77 -4.00
C TRP A 105 -3.06 -9.43 -4.50
N ASN A 106 -2.85 -8.36 -3.74
CA ASN A 106 -3.52 -7.07 -3.94
C ASN A 106 -2.51 -5.93 -3.75
N GLY A 107 -2.36 -5.08 -4.76
CA GLY A 107 -1.56 -3.88 -4.70
C GLY A 107 -1.87 -2.94 -5.86
N GLY A 108 -1.24 -1.77 -5.88
CA GLY A 108 -1.32 -0.83 -7.00
C GLY A 108 -2.70 -0.18 -7.25
N SER A 109 -3.60 -0.20 -6.27
CA SER A 109 -4.96 0.32 -6.42
C SER A 109 -5.11 1.83 -6.20
N GLY A 110 -4.02 2.58 -6.01
CA GLY A 110 -4.05 4.03 -5.73
C GLY A 110 -4.56 4.44 -4.34
N ARG A 111 -4.65 3.48 -3.40
CA ARG A 111 -5.12 3.73 -2.02
C ARG A 111 -4.05 4.32 -1.11
N ASN A 112 -2.78 4.04 -1.40
CA ASN A 112 -1.63 4.55 -0.66
C ASN A 112 -0.77 5.38 -1.64
N ILE A 113 -0.26 6.52 -1.19
CA ILE A 113 0.82 7.25 -1.87
C ILE A 113 1.84 7.73 -0.83
N PRO A 114 3.10 7.27 -0.89
CA PRO A 114 3.66 6.33 -1.85
C PRO A 114 3.18 4.88 -1.62
N SER A 115 3.26 4.01 -2.64
CA SER A 115 2.87 2.60 -2.57
C SER A 115 3.70 1.72 -3.49
N PHE A 116 4.32 0.68 -2.91
CA PHE A 116 5.21 -0.24 -3.62
C PHE A 116 4.91 -1.73 -3.33
N GLU A 117 3.83 -2.00 -2.59
CA GLU A 117 3.43 -3.32 -2.11
C GLU A 117 2.48 -4.07 -3.08
N ILE A 118 2.42 -5.40 -2.93
CA ILE A 118 1.55 -6.35 -3.66
C ILE A 118 0.97 -7.38 -2.67
#